data_AF-A0A4P6V443-F1
#
_entry.id   AF-A0A4P6V443-F1
#
_cell.length_a   1.000
_cell.length_b   1.000
_cell.length_c   1.000
_cell.angle_alpha   90.00
_cell.angle_beta   90.00
_cell.angle_gamma   90.00
#
_symmetry.space_group_name_H-M   'P 1'
#
loop_
_entity.id
_entity.type
_entity.pdbx_description
1 polymer ?
#
loop_
_entity_poly.entity_id
_entity_poly.type
_entity_poly.pdbx_seq_one_letter_code
_entity_poly.pdbx_strand_id
1 'polypeptide(L)'
;MMKRTLTAAMAAAALMGTALYAHAGEGEGVVASIDPETRMVVLEDGSTWTAAEEVDLSGVAPGDMISVVYTDGTTTLTEVTKVE
;
A
#
# COMPACT_ATOMS: atom_id res chain seq x y z
N MET A 1 -51.47 -16.58 24.73
CA MET A 1 -50.55 -17.62 25.26
C MET A 1 -49.38 -17.72 24.29
N MET A 2 -48.19 -17.33 24.72
CA MET A 2 -46.94 -17.36 23.95
C MET A 2 -46.57 -18.80 23.53
N LYS A 3 -45.85 -18.99 22.40
CA LYS A 3 -44.48 -19.57 22.36
C LYS A 3 -44.10 -20.18 20.99
N ARG A 4 -43.02 -19.61 20.42
CA ARG A 4 -41.89 -20.31 19.77
C ARG A 4 -42.06 -20.78 18.32
N THR A 5 -41.69 -19.90 17.40
CA THR A 5 -40.87 -20.28 16.23
C THR A 5 -39.84 -19.19 15.95
N LEU A 6 -38.92 -19.00 16.90
CA LEU A 6 -37.57 -18.55 16.58
C LEU A 6 -36.92 -19.74 15.85
N THR A 7 -36.48 -19.58 14.60
CA THR A 7 -35.21 -20.10 14.03
C THR A 7 -35.22 -19.89 12.51
N ALA A 8 -34.06 -19.45 11.99
CA ALA A 8 -33.67 -19.36 10.58
C ALA A 8 -34.08 -18.08 9.82
N ALA A 9 -33.64 -16.91 10.29
CA ALA A 9 -33.20 -15.85 9.38
C ALA A 9 -31.68 -15.97 9.25
N MET A 10 -31.26 -16.67 8.21
CA MET A 10 -29.86 -16.89 7.81
C MET A 10 -29.08 -15.58 7.74
N ALA A 11 -28.03 -15.49 8.57
CA ALA A 11 -26.66 -15.10 8.25
C ALA A 11 -26.35 -14.49 6.85
N ALA A 12 -27.05 -13.44 6.42
CA ALA A 12 -26.75 -12.72 5.17
C ALA A 12 -26.04 -11.37 5.38
N ALA A 13 -25.84 -10.94 6.64
CA ALA A 13 -25.18 -9.65 6.92
C ALA A 13 -23.64 -9.70 6.92
N ALA A 14 -23.03 -10.88 6.71
CA ALA A 14 -21.56 -11.04 6.71
C ALA A 14 -20.90 -10.75 5.34
N LEU A 15 -21.68 -10.35 4.33
CA LEU A 15 -21.18 -10.01 2.99
C LEU A 15 -21.23 -8.52 2.69
N MET A 16 -21.30 -7.66 3.71
CA MET A 16 -20.63 -6.36 3.62
C MET A 16 -19.15 -6.61 3.81
N GLY A 17 -18.58 -7.39 2.87
CA GLY A 17 -17.16 -7.38 2.63
C GLY A 17 -16.81 -5.92 2.52
N THR A 18 -16.02 -5.44 3.47
CA THR A 18 -15.20 -4.29 3.25
C THR A 18 -14.41 -4.65 2.00
N ALA A 19 -14.94 -4.30 0.83
CA ALA A 19 -14.12 -3.81 -0.25
C ALA A 19 -13.36 -2.66 0.41
N LEU A 20 -12.23 -3.04 1.02
CA LEU A 20 -11.16 -2.12 1.29
C LEU A 20 -10.89 -1.59 -0.10
N TYR A 21 -11.49 -0.44 -0.39
CA TYR A 21 -11.01 0.45 -1.42
C TYR A 21 -9.60 0.79 -0.95
N ALA A 22 -8.65 -0.10 -1.21
CA ALA A 22 -7.24 0.22 -1.19
C ALA A 22 -7.10 1.21 -2.33
N HIS A 23 -7.38 2.48 -2.02
CA HIS A 23 -7.05 3.56 -2.91
C HIS A 23 -5.53 3.49 -3.05
N ALA A 24 -5.09 3.13 -4.25
CA ALA A 24 -3.71 3.25 -4.63
C ALA A 24 -3.44 4.75 -4.77
N GLY A 25 -2.63 5.29 -3.86
CA GLY A 25 -2.06 6.62 -4.00
C GLY A 25 -0.87 6.54 -4.95
N GLU A 26 -0.74 7.53 -5.82
CA GLU A 26 0.38 7.66 -6.76
C GLU A 26 1.17 8.93 -6.39
N GLY A 27 2.48 8.85 -6.50
CA GLY A 27 3.37 9.98 -6.26
C GLY A 27 4.63 9.90 -7.11
N GLU A 28 5.32 11.03 -7.27
CA GLU A 28 6.61 11.11 -7.94
C GLU A 28 7.61 11.83 -7.03
N GLY A 29 8.88 11.43 -7.10
CA GLY A 29 9.94 12.09 -6.36
C GLY A 29 11.33 11.64 -6.76
N VAL A 30 12.33 12.43 -6.35
CA VAL A 30 13.74 12.10 -6.55
C VAL A 30 14.24 11.33 -5.34
N VAL A 31 14.95 10.24 -5.57
CA VAL A 31 15.51 9.40 -4.49
C VAL A 31 16.70 10.11 -3.85
N ALA A 32 16.62 10.36 -2.55
CA ALA A 32 17.75 10.85 -1.76
C ALA A 32 18.64 9.71 -1.27
N SER A 33 18.05 8.62 -0.78
CA SER A 33 18.81 7.44 -0.32
C SER A 33 17.94 6.18 -0.31
N ILE A 34 18.60 5.01 -0.34
CA ILE A 34 17.98 3.70 -0.20
C ILE A 34 18.73 2.92 0.87
N ASP A 35 18.00 2.37 1.84
CA ASP A 35 18.50 1.41 2.81
C ASP A 35 18.06 -0.01 2.38
N PRO A 36 18.98 -0.86 1.88
CA PRO A 36 18.65 -2.20 1.44
C PRO A 36 18.36 -3.17 2.60
N GLU A 37 18.80 -2.88 3.83
CA GLU A 37 18.54 -3.76 4.98
C GLU A 37 17.08 -3.65 5.43
N THR A 38 16.58 -2.41 5.48
CA THR A 38 15.20 -2.10 5.90
C THR A 38 14.23 -1.90 4.73
N ARG A 39 14.73 -1.93 3.49
CA ARG A 39 14.00 -1.63 2.25
C ARG A 39 13.34 -0.25 2.28
N MET A 40 13.97 0.70 2.95
CA MET A 40 13.47 2.08 3.02
C MET A 40 14.00 2.90 1.85
N VAL A 41 13.12 3.71 1.28
CA VAL A 41 13.42 4.70 0.26
C VAL A 41 13.13 6.08 0.86
N VAL A 42 14.13 6.94 0.87
CA VAL A 42 13.99 8.33 1.26
C VAL A 42 14.05 9.18 0.01
N LEU A 43 13.07 10.07 -0.14
CA LEU A 43 13.00 11.03 -1.23
C LEU A 43 13.60 12.38 -0.80
N GLU A 44 14.00 13.21 -1.77
CA GLU A 44 14.60 14.53 -1.52
C GLU A 44 13.65 15.52 -0.82
N ASP A 45 12.35 15.30 -0.90
CA ASP A 45 11.33 16.08 -0.18
C ASP A 45 11.27 15.72 1.34
N GLY A 46 12.02 14.71 1.77
CA GLY A 46 12.04 14.19 3.14
C GLY A 46 11.04 13.06 3.40
N SER A 47 10.23 12.68 2.41
CA SER A 47 9.30 11.56 2.50
C SER A 47 10.08 10.25 2.62
N THR A 48 9.64 9.38 3.54
CA THR A 48 10.24 8.06 3.76
C THR A 48 9.19 6.99 3.53
N TRP A 49 9.55 6.00 2.71
CA TRP A 49 8.68 4.93 2.30
C TRP A 49 9.37 3.58 2.52
N THR A 50 8.60 2.52 2.72
CA THR A 50 9.11 1.15 2.80
C THR A 50 8.62 0.38 1.58
N ALA A 51 9.53 -0.17 0.80
CA ALA A 51 9.14 -0.99 -0.34
C ALA A 51 8.67 -2.38 0.12
N ALA A 52 7.50 -2.81 -0.33
CA ALA A 52 7.01 -4.17 -0.11
C ALA A 52 8.02 -5.21 -0.65
N GLU A 53 7.97 -6.45 -0.15
CA GLU A 53 8.96 -7.48 -0.46
C GLU A 53 9.03 -7.78 -1.97
N GLU A 54 7.89 -7.71 -2.64
CA GLU A 54 7.72 -7.92 -4.07
C GLU A 54 8.25 -6.79 -4.97
N VAL A 55 8.52 -5.60 -4.42
CA VAL A 55 9.02 -4.46 -5.19
C VAL A 55 10.51 -4.62 -5.47
N ASP A 56 10.92 -4.51 -6.73
CA ASP A 56 12.33 -4.51 -7.09
C ASP A 56 12.93 -3.10 -6.96
N LEU A 57 13.97 -2.96 -6.12
CA LEU A 57 14.71 -1.72 -5.93
C LEU A 57 16.10 -1.75 -6.60
N SER A 58 16.49 -2.87 -7.23
CA SER A 58 17.86 -3.07 -7.73
C SER A 58 18.27 -2.10 -8.85
N GLY A 59 17.30 -1.50 -9.56
CA GLY A 59 17.52 -0.53 -10.62
C GLY A 59 17.39 0.95 -10.20
N VAL A 60 17.16 1.21 -8.91
CA VAL A 60 16.95 2.57 -8.38
C VAL A 60 18.17 3.01 -7.59
N ALA A 61 18.66 4.21 -7.86
CA ALA A 61 19.78 4.82 -7.16
C ALA A 61 19.44 6.23 -6.66
N PRO A 62 20.18 6.76 -5.66
CA PRO A 62 20.11 8.16 -5.30
C PRO A 62 20.31 9.08 -6.51
N GLY A 63 19.45 10.10 -6.64
CA GLY A 63 19.37 11.02 -7.77
C GLY A 63 18.41 10.58 -8.89
N ASP A 64 17.89 9.35 -8.85
CA ASP A 64 16.89 8.91 -9.81
C ASP A 64 15.52 9.50 -9.51
N MET A 65 14.81 9.92 -10.56
CA MET A 65 13.39 10.24 -10.46
C MET A 65 12.59 8.93 -10.52
N ILE A 66 11.68 8.74 -9.58
CA ILE A 66 10.81 7.57 -9.52
C ILE A 66 9.35 7.98 -9.39
N SER A 67 8.48 7.17 -9.99
CA SER A 67 7.05 7.13 -9.71
C SER A 67 6.79 5.97 -8.74
N VAL A 68 5.97 6.22 -7.73
CA VAL A 68 5.66 5.27 -6.67
C VAL A 68 4.16 5.10 -6.56
N VAL A 69 3.74 3.86 -6.34
CA VAL A 69 2.37 3.52 -5.99
C VAL A 69 2.38 2.96 -4.58
N TYR A 70 1.49 3.46 -3.72
CA TYR A 70 1.37 3.04 -2.34
C TYR A 70 -0.10 2.83 -1.97
N THR A 71 -0.33 2.04 -0.92
CA THR A 71 -1.69 1.90 -0.37
C THR A 71 -1.99 3.06 0.58
N ASP A 72 -3.07 3.80 0.33
CA ASP A 72 -3.48 4.92 1.17
C ASP A 72 -3.59 4.53 2.65
N GLY A 73 -3.05 5.40 3.51
CA GLY A 73 -2.96 5.15 4.96
C GLY A 73 -1.80 4.26 5.38
N THR A 74 -0.93 3.85 4.46
CA THR A 74 0.32 3.14 4.75
C THR A 74 1.52 3.87 4.14
N THR A 75 2.71 3.56 4.64
CA THR A 75 3.98 4.01 4.05
C THR A 75 4.60 2.93 3.16
N THR A 76 3.80 1.96 2.72
CA THR A 76 4.28 0.80 1.96
C THR A 76 4.11 1.04 0.47
N LEU A 77 5.21 1.03 -0.27
CA LEU A 77 5.19 1.07 -1.73
C LEU A 77 4.88 -0.32 -2.25
N THR A 78 3.91 -0.40 -3.15
CA THR A 78 3.53 -1.61 -3.87
C THR A 78 4.11 -1.65 -5.28
N GLU A 79 4.53 -0.50 -5.81
CA GLU A 79 5.20 -0.39 -7.10
C GLU A 79 6.18 0.78 -7.07
N VAL A 80 7.33 0.59 -7.71
CA VAL A 80 8.34 1.63 -7.92
C VAL A 80 8.81 1.53 -9.36
N THR A 81 8.69 2.63 -10.09
CA THR A 81 9.09 2.72 -11.50
C THR A 81 10.01 3.91 -11.69
N LYS A 82 11.18 3.68 -12.28
CA LYS A 82 12.09 4.77 -12.63
C LYS A 82 11.52 5.57 -13.80
N VAL A 83 11.53 6.89 -13.67
CA VAL A 83 11.15 7.83 -14.73
C VAL A 83 12.45 8.23 -15.44
N GLU A 84 12.52 7.96 -16.75
CA GLU A 84 13.69 8.28 -17.59
C GLU A 84 13.75 9.75 -18.01
#